data_AF-A0A965FQ48-F1
#
_entry.id   AF-A0A965FQ48-F1
#
_cell.length_a   1.000
_cell.length_b   1.000
_cell.length_c   1.000
_cell.angle_alpha   90.00
_cell.angle_beta   90.00
_cell.angle_gamma   90.00
#
_symmetry.space_group_name_H-M   'P 1'
#
loop_
_entity.id
_entity.type
_entity.pdbx_description
1 polymer ?
#
loop_
_entity_poly.entity_id
_entity_poly.type
_entity_poly.pdbx_seq_one_letter_code
_entity_poly.pdbx_strand_id
1 'polypeptide(L)'
;MQKIRSNLIGIDEGSFTLFSHYDTGGKMWNGSGPREVKRLITFSEPFASPPSVHVAITLWDVNHSRNKRVDYRTDAITTTDFSVIFRTWSDTKIALVRMSWRAIGEVPDPDNIWILSD
;
A
#
# COMPACT_ATOMS: atom_id res chain seq x y z
N MET A 1 8.33 -12.66 12.40
CA MET A 1 8.33 -11.61 13.45
C MET A 1 9.51 -10.69 13.19
N GLN A 2 9.26 -9.41 12.94
CA GLN A 2 10.31 -8.39 12.78
C GLN A 2 10.65 -7.82 14.16
N LYS A 3 11.94 -7.74 14.50
CA LYS A 3 12.42 -7.09 15.72
C LYS A 3 13.09 -5.79 15.31
N ILE A 4 12.69 -4.67 15.93
CA ILE A 4 13.27 -3.35 15.67
C ILE A 4 14.03 -2.95 16.93
N ARG A 5 15.33 -2.74 16.80
CA ARG A 5 16.19 -2.25 17.88
C ARG A 5 16.74 -0.90 17.45
N SER A 6 15.97 0.14 17.72
CA SER A 6 16.34 1.51 17.37
C SER A 6 15.98 2.47 18.49
N ASN A 7 16.70 3.60 18.54
CA ASN A 7 16.45 4.69 19.47
C ASN A 7 15.39 5.66 18.93
N LEU A 8 15.13 5.65 17.61
CA LEU A 8 14.15 6.51 16.95
C LEU A 8 13.29 5.70 15.98
N ILE A 9 11.97 5.74 16.19
CA ILE A 9 10.99 5.02 15.38
C ILE A 9 10.12 6.03 14.64
N GLY A 10 10.11 5.93 13.31
CA GLY A 10 9.21 6.66 12.45
C GLY A 10 7.88 5.92 12.27
N ILE A 11 6.82 6.69 12.19
CA ILE A 11 5.50 6.23 11.74
C ILE A 11 5.09 7.15 10.60
N ASP A 12 4.85 6.57 9.43
CA ASP A 12 4.32 7.29 8.27
C ASP A 12 3.00 6.63 7.86
N GLU A 13 2.05 7.42 7.40
CA GLU A 13 0.71 6.95 7.04
C GLU A 13 0.06 7.80 5.96
N GLY A 14 -0.88 7.18 5.24
CA GLY A 14 -1.63 7.90 4.24
C GLY A 14 -2.87 7.16 3.79
N SER A 15 -3.70 7.87 3.02
CA SER A 15 -4.86 7.29 2.34
C SER A 15 -4.91 7.75 0.90
N PHE A 16 -5.43 6.91 0.02
CA PHE A 16 -5.51 7.20 -1.40
C PHE A 16 -6.66 6.44 -2.06
N THR A 17 -7.26 7.06 -3.08
CA THR A 17 -8.18 6.35 -3.99
C THR A 17 -7.33 5.53 -4.96
N LEU A 18 -7.46 4.21 -4.92
CA LEU A 18 -6.69 3.31 -5.79
C LEU A 18 -7.21 3.38 -7.23
N PHE A 19 -8.53 3.36 -7.41
CA PHE A 19 -9.20 3.57 -8.69
C PHE A 19 -10.68 3.94 -8.50
N SER A 20 -11.24 4.68 -9.46
CA SER A 20 -12.69 4.84 -9.69
C SER A 20 -12.99 4.46 -11.15
N HIS A 21 -13.59 3.30 -11.36
CA HIS A 21 -13.84 2.71 -12.68
C HIS A 21 -15.33 2.70 -13.08
N TYR A 22 -16.25 3.12 -12.22
CA TYR A 22 -17.66 3.25 -12.59
C TYR A 22 -17.84 4.33 -13.67
N ASP A 23 -17.33 5.54 -13.41
CA ASP A 23 -17.50 6.69 -14.32
C ASP A 23 -16.70 6.54 -15.62
N THR A 24 -15.57 5.83 -15.56
CA THR A 24 -14.66 5.67 -16.71
C THR A 24 -14.89 4.38 -17.48
N GLY A 25 -15.78 3.51 -17.02
CA GLY A 25 -15.95 2.16 -17.58
C GLY A 25 -14.68 1.30 -17.49
N GLY A 26 -13.82 1.56 -16.50
CA GLY A 26 -12.50 0.96 -16.41
C GLY A 26 -12.51 -0.54 -16.13
N LYS A 27 -11.33 -1.16 -16.25
CA LYS A 27 -11.18 -2.63 -16.25
C LYS A 27 -11.78 -3.33 -15.03
N MET A 28 -11.79 -2.70 -13.86
CA MET A 28 -12.34 -3.32 -12.64
C MET A 28 -13.87 -3.34 -12.61
N TRP A 29 -14.54 -2.47 -13.36
CA TRP A 29 -16.00 -2.43 -13.47
C TRP A 29 -16.52 -3.30 -14.61
N ASN A 30 -15.85 -3.28 -15.76
CA ASN A 30 -16.33 -3.93 -16.98
C ASN A 30 -15.64 -5.25 -17.34
N GLY A 31 -14.43 -5.49 -16.84
CA GLY A 31 -13.65 -6.68 -17.20
C GLY A 31 -14.12 -7.97 -16.54
N SER A 32 -13.68 -9.10 -17.10
CA SER A 32 -13.81 -10.46 -16.54
C SER A 32 -12.41 -11.13 -16.44
N GLY A 33 -12.30 -12.25 -15.74
CA GLY A 33 -11.00 -12.93 -15.51
C GLY A 33 -10.05 -12.19 -14.55
N PRO A 34 -8.75 -12.54 -14.48
CA PRO A 34 -7.79 -11.90 -13.59
C PRO A 34 -7.56 -10.42 -13.94
N ARG A 35 -7.59 -9.54 -12.93
CA ARG A 35 -7.34 -8.10 -13.08
C ARG A 35 -6.53 -7.59 -11.91
N GLU A 36 -5.61 -6.67 -12.19
CA GLU A 36 -4.69 -6.09 -11.19
C GLU A 36 -4.56 -4.57 -11.34
N VAL A 37 -4.53 -3.83 -10.24
CA VAL A 37 -4.02 -2.45 -10.18
C VAL A 37 -2.81 -2.43 -9.25
N LYS A 38 -1.74 -1.75 -9.68
CA LYS A 38 -0.54 -1.49 -8.89
C LYS A 38 -0.40 0.00 -8.65
N ARG A 39 -0.10 0.41 -7.42
CA ARG A 39 0.18 1.80 -7.04
C ARG A 39 1.49 1.86 -6.26
N LEU A 40 2.42 2.69 -6.72
CA LEU A 40 3.62 3.05 -5.96
C LEU A 40 3.25 4.13 -4.94
N ILE A 41 3.73 3.97 -3.71
CA ILE A 41 3.60 4.91 -2.61
C ILE A 41 5.01 5.25 -2.13
N THR A 42 5.32 6.54 -2.08
CA THR A 42 6.59 7.06 -1.55
C THR A 42 6.33 7.57 -0.13
N PHE A 43 7.22 7.22 0.79
CA PHE A 43 7.19 7.73 2.16
C PHE A 43 7.52 9.22 2.18
N SER A 44 7.05 9.95 3.19
CA SER A 44 7.37 11.38 3.35
C SER A 44 8.86 11.61 3.57
N GLU A 45 9.52 10.67 4.24
CA GLU A 45 10.96 10.64 4.52
C GLU A 45 11.48 9.20 4.43
N PRO A 46 12.77 9.00 4.10
CA PRO A 46 13.35 7.67 4.04
C PRO A 46 13.51 7.03 5.44
N PHE A 47 13.15 5.76 5.56
CA PHE A 47 13.53 4.92 6.70
C PHE A 47 15.00 4.48 6.60
N ALA A 48 15.63 4.12 7.73
CA ALA A 48 17.00 3.61 7.73
C ALA A 48 17.10 2.17 7.19
N SER A 49 16.02 1.40 7.31
CA SER A 49 15.85 0.06 6.75
C SER A 49 14.39 -0.14 6.31
N PRO A 50 14.08 -1.10 5.41
CA PRO A 50 12.71 -1.32 4.97
C PRO A 50 11.72 -1.49 6.14
N PRO A 51 10.69 -0.62 6.26
CA PRO A 51 9.79 -0.61 7.40
C PRO A 51 8.79 -1.77 7.34
N SER A 52 8.09 -2.01 8.46
CA SER A 52 6.89 -2.86 8.45
C SER A 52 5.73 -2.05 7.89
N VAL A 53 5.08 -2.53 6.82
CA VAL A 53 3.98 -1.81 6.16
C VAL A 53 2.68 -2.61 6.25
N HIS A 54 1.63 -1.97 6.74
CA HIS A 54 0.27 -2.46 6.69
C HIS A 54 -0.57 -1.63 5.72
N VAL A 55 -1.44 -2.30 4.96
CA VAL A 55 -2.43 -1.68 4.07
C VAL A 55 -3.81 -2.19 4.43
N ALA A 56 -4.82 -1.34 4.29
CA ALA A 56 -6.20 -1.69 4.55
C ALA A 56 -7.14 -1.03 3.54
N ILE A 57 -8.26 -1.69 3.24
CA ILE A 57 -9.36 -1.07 2.49
C ILE A 57 -10.15 -0.20 3.46
N THR A 58 -10.33 1.08 3.10
CA THR A 58 -11.15 2.03 3.87
C THR A 58 -12.50 2.31 3.20
N LEU A 59 -12.61 2.09 1.89
CA LEU A 59 -13.85 2.14 1.14
C LEU A 59 -13.79 1.17 -0.05
N TRP A 60 -14.89 0.47 -0.30
CA TRP A 60 -15.09 -0.29 -1.52
C TRP A 60 -16.54 -0.17 -2.00
N ASP A 61 -16.72 0.09 -3.29
CA ASP A 61 -18.02 0.04 -3.95
C ASP A 61 -17.99 -1.11 -4.97
N VAL A 62 -18.81 -2.12 -4.72
CA VAL A 62 -18.77 -3.42 -5.42
C VAL A 62 -20.19 -3.79 -5.82
N ASN A 63 -20.34 -4.32 -7.03
CA ASN A 63 -21.64 -4.76 -7.53
C ASN A 63 -22.27 -5.81 -6.59
N HIS A 64 -23.47 -5.52 -6.10
CA HIS A 64 -24.18 -6.34 -5.12
C HIS A 64 -24.57 -7.74 -5.63
N SER A 65 -24.71 -7.91 -6.95
CA SER A 65 -25.19 -9.13 -7.61
C SER A 65 -24.08 -10.11 -8.01
N ARG A 66 -22.84 -9.86 -7.58
CA ARG A 66 -21.66 -10.65 -7.92
C ARG A 66 -20.89 -11.03 -6.66
N ASN A 67 -20.19 -12.15 -6.71
CA ASN A 67 -19.33 -12.55 -5.60
C ASN A 67 -18.19 -11.55 -5.44
N LYS A 68 -17.87 -11.21 -4.18
CA LYS A 68 -16.79 -10.29 -3.83
C LYS A 68 -15.50 -11.09 -3.71
N ARG A 69 -14.60 -10.92 -4.67
CA ARG A 69 -13.31 -11.59 -4.72
C ARG A 69 -12.23 -10.53 -4.84
N VAL A 70 -11.49 -10.34 -3.75
CA VAL A 70 -10.47 -9.31 -3.64
C VAL A 70 -9.27 -9.90 -2.92
N ASP A 71 -8.10 -9.64 -3.46
CA ASP A 71 -6.81 -9.90 -2.83
C ASP A 71 -5.98 -8.62 -2.92
N TYR A 72 -5.33 -8.22 -1.83
CA TYR A 72 -4.45 -7.06 -1.84
C TYR A 72 -3.28 -7.25 -0.87
N ARG A 73 -2.12 -6.72 -1.27
CA ARG A 73 -0.88 -6.86 -0.51
C ARG A 73 0.06 -5.70 -0.77
N THR A 74 1.00 -5.54 0.15
CA THR A 74 2.23 -4.79 -0.11
C THR A 74 3.20 -5.63 -0.93
N ASP A 75 4.05 -4.97 -1.71
CA ASP A 75 5.09 -5.59 -2.53
C ASP A 75 6.28 -4.63 -2.65
N ALA A 76 7.49 -5.18 -2.81
CA ALA A 76 8.72 -4.41 -3.02
C ALA A 76 8.89 -3.23 -2.02
N ILE A 77 8.81 -3.51 -0.71
CA ILE A 77 9.04 -2.51 0.33
C ILE A 77 10.53 -2.16 0.38
N THR A 78 10.85 -0.89 0.15
CA THR A 78 12.19 -0.31 0.25
C THR A 78 12.27 0.67 1.42
N THR A 79 13.36 1.41 1.55
CA THR A 79 13.48 2.49 2.55
C THR A 79 12.73 3.76 2.16
N THR A 80 12.42 3.95 0.87
CA THR A 80 11.82 5.18 0.33
C THR A 80 10.38 5.00 -0.14
N ASP A 81 9.99 3.76 -0.44
CA ASP A 81 8.71 3.48 -1.08
C ASP A 81 8.27 2.01 -0.90
N PHE A 82 7.04 1.74 -1.33
CA PHE A 82 6.52 0.40 -1.53
C PHE A 82 5.42 0.41 -2.60
N SER A 83 5.06 -0.77 -3.09
CA SER A 83 3.91 -0.93 -3.98
C SER A 83 2.72 -1.56 -3.27
N VAL A 84 1.52 -1.06 -3.56
CA VAL A 84 0.25 -1.73 -3.27
C VAL A 84 -0.20 -2.46 -4.53
N ILE A 85 -0.46 -3.76 -4.41
CA ILE A 85 -1.05 -4.59 -5.46
C ILE A 85 -2.46 -4.96 -5.03
N PHE A 86 -3.43 -4.68 -5.88
CA PHE A 86 -4.83 -5.03 -5.69
C PHE A 86 -5.32 -5.89 -6.85
N ARG A 87 -5.95 -7.01 -6.54
CA ARG A 87 -6.41 -8.01 -7.50
C ARG A 87 -7.86 -8.34 -7.30
N THR A 88 -8.51 -8.64 -8.41
CA THR A 88 -9.82 -9.27 -8.47
C THR A 88 -9.86 -10.26 -9.63
N TRP A 89 -10.86 -11.13 -9.67
CA TRP A 89 -10.95 -12.15 -10.71
C TRP A 89 -12.39 -12.56 -11.00
N SER A 90 -12.56 -13.44 -12.01
CA SER A 90 -13.86 -13.91 -12.46
C SER A 90 -14.76 -12.73 -12.85
N ASP A 91 -16.03 -12.79 -12.47
CA ASP A 91 -17.10 -11.83 -12.80
C ASP A 91 -17.29 -10.70 -11.76
N THR A 92 -16.38 -10.57 -10.78
CA THR A 92 -16.45 -9.52 -9.75
C THR A 92 -16.31 -8.13 -10.38
N LYS A 93 -17.26 -7.22 -10.09
CA LYS A 93 -17.25 -5.83 -10.58
C LYS A 93 -17.05 -4.85 -9.43
N ILE A 94 -16.03 -4.01 -9.52
CA ILE A 94 -15.65 -3.05 -8.49
C ILE A 94 -15.63 -1.66 -9.12
N ALA A 95 -16.50 -0.79 -8.61
CA ALA A 95 -16.66 0.59 -9.03
C ALA A 95 -15.56 1.48 -8.46
N LEU A 96 -15.28 1.39 -7.17
CA LEU A 96 -14.38 2.29 -6.44
C LEU A 96 -13.66 1.55 -5.32
N VAL A 97 -12.37 1.85 -5.13
CA VAL A 97 -11.62 1.40 -3.95
C VAL A 97 -10.79 2.56 -3.40
N ARG A 98 -10.91 2.81 -2.10
CA ARG A 98 -10.00 3.65 -1.31
C ARG A 98 -9.27 2.79 -0.30
N MET A 99 -7.98 3.04 -0.15
CA MET A 99 -7.14 2.32 0.79
C MET A 99 -6.40 3.30 1.70
N SER A 100 -6.00 2.81 2.87
CA SER A 100 -5.01 3.45 3.71
C SER A 100 -3.79 2.54 3.88
N TRP A 101 -2.69 3.14 4.31
CA TRP A 101 -1.47 2.45 4.64
C TRP A 101 -0.82 3.08 5.86
N ARG A 102 -0.04 2.28 6.58
CA ARG A 102 0.82 2.70 7.69
C ARG A 102 2.14 1.97 7.62
N ALA A 103 3.25 2.69 7.75
CA ALA A 103 4.60 2.17 7.84
C ALA A 103 5.18 2.47 9.23
N ILE A 104 5.83 1.49 9.84
CA ILE A 104 6.51 1.61 11.14
C ILE A 104 7.91 1.06 10.98
N GLY A 105 8.93 1.86 11.26
CA GLY A 105 10.32 1.48 11.04
C GLY A 105 11.31 2.41 11.72
N GLU A 106 12.57 1.99 11.69
CA GLU A 106 13.69 2.82 12.13
C GLU A 106 13.93 3.97 11.14
N VAL A 107 14.19 5.17 11.66
CA VAL A 107 14.58 6.33 10.86
C VAL A 107 16.00 6.76 11.23
N PRO A 108 16.75 7.39 10.30
CA PRO A 108 18.08 7.91 10.61
C PRO A 108 18.01 8.89 11.79
N ASP A 109 18.87 8.69 12.78
CA ASP A 109 19.01 9.61 13.92
C ASP A 109 20.00 10.73 13.56
N PRO A 110 19.56 11.99 13.43
CA PRO A 110 20.42 13.12 13.08
C PRO A 110 21.58 13.32 14.07
N ASP A 111 21.38 12.96 15.33
CA ASP A 111 22.36 13.17 16.40
C ASP A 111 23.43 12.05 16.43
N ASN A 112 23.24 10.96 15.67
CA ASN A 112 24.13 9.80 15.61
C ASN A 112 24.92 9.69 14.29
N ILE A 113 24.93 10.75 13.46
CA ILE A 113 25.62 10.78 12.15
C ILE A 113 27.15 10.86 12.27
N TRP A 114 27.69 11.10 13.47
CA TRP A 114 29.11 11.47 13.69
C TRP A 114 30.08 10.33 14.08
N ILE A 115 29.70 9.04 14.06
CA ILE A 115 30.57 7.95 14.60
C ILE A 115 31.21 7.07 13.52
N LEU A 116 31.37 7.52 12.28
CA LEU A 116 32.14 6.78 11.26
C LEU A 116 33.09 7.70 10.50
N SER A 117 34.14 8.15 11.20
CA SER A 117 35.40 8.56 10.58
C SER A 117 36.55 8.17 11.49
N ASP A 118 37.04 6.94 11.33
CA ASP A 118 38.38 6.48 11.72
C ASP A 118 38.90 5.54 10.63
#